data_AF-A0A953WNL0-F1
#
_entry.id   AF-A0A953WNL0-F1
#
_cell.length_a   1.000
_cell.length_b   1.000
_cell.length_c   1.000
_cell.angle_alpha   90.00
_cell.angle_beta   90.00
_cell.angle_gamma   90.00
#
_symmetry.space_group_name_H-M   'P 1'
#
loop_
_entity.id
_entity.type
_entity.pdbx_description
1 polymer ?
#
loop_
_entity_poly.entity_id
_entity_poly.type
_entity_poly.pdbx_seq_one_letter_code
_entity_poly.pdbx_strand_id
1 'polypeptide(L)'
;IGCLYNFIHEGRAMNYQSGFRLEEDNQLKPGFVAHALAIKHYAEAGLSAYDLLAGDAPYKRRLASEGESFSTLVLERRDGVRALARHAARRLKAALTPAAETRQT
;
A
#
# COMPACT_ATOMS: atom_id res chain seq x y z
N ILE A 1 -4.99 -21.95 2.24
CA ILE A 1 -3.64 -21.86 1.62
C ILE A 1 -3.39 -20.42 1.22
N GLY A 2 -2.19 -19.87 1.46
CA GLY A 2 -1.83 -18.50 1.10
C GLY A 2 -0.42 -18.39 0.53
N CYS A 3 -0.18 -17.38 -0.29
CA CYS A 3 1.11 -17.07 -0.90
C CYS A 3 1.44 -15.59 -0.71
N LEU A 4 2.69 -15.29 -0.36
CA LEU A 4 3.25 -13.96 -0.25
C LEU A 4 4.40 -13.83 -1.24
N TYR A 5 4.32 -12.83 -2.12
CA TYR A 5 5.40 -12.48 -3.02
C TYR A 5 6.06 -11.20 -2.53
N ASN A 6 7.30 -11.34 -2.03
CA ASN A 6 8.03 -10.27 -1.39
C ASN A 6 9.33 -9.96 -2.15
N PHE A 7 9.67 -8.68 -2.26
CA PHE A 7 11.00 -8.24 -2.68
C PHE A 7 11.90 -8.08 -1.48
N ILE A 8 13.18 -8.46 -1.63
CA ILE A 8 14.22 -8.20 -0.64
C ILE A 8 15.20 -7.21 -1.24
N HIS A 9 15.37 -6.07 -0.58
CA HIS A 9 16.31 -5.05 -1.00
C HIS A 9 16.79 -4.24 0.21
N GLU A 10 18.08 -3.98 0.29
CA GLU A 10 18.72 -3.19 1.36
C GLU A 10 18.30 -3.59 2.78
N GLY A 11 18.25 -4.91 3.04
CA GLY A 11 17.88 -5.44 4.37
C GLY A 11 16.40 -5.28 4.73
N ARG A 12 15.54 -4.91 3.77
CA ARG A 12 14.08 -4.80 3.96
C ARG A 12 13.36 -5.82 3.10
N ALA A 13 12.30 -6.38 3.66
CA ALA A 13 11.34 -7.21 2.92
C ALA A 13 10.12 -6.36 2.59
N MET A 14 9.64 -6.43 1.34
CA MET A 14 8.54 -5.62 0.83
C MET A 14 7.47 -6.52 0.21
N ASN A 15 6.27 -6.54 0.78
CA ASN A 15 5.18 -7.32 0.21
C ASN A 15 4.62 -6.65 -1.04
N TYR A 16 4.92 -7.21 -2.20
CA TYR A 16 4.43 -6.70 -3.49
C TYR A 16 3.05 -7.24 -3.82
N GLN A 17 2.83 -8.53 -3.59
CA GLN A 17 1.55 -9.16 -3.84
C GLN A 17 1.30 -10.29 -2.84
N SER A 18 0.02 -10.54 -2.54
CA SER A 18 -0.40 -11.67 -1.73
C SER A 18 -1.71 -12.24 -2.25
N GLY A 19 -1.89 -13.54 -2.04
CA GLY A 19 -3.09 -14.26 -2.44
C GLY A 19 -3.45 -15.32 -1.42
N PHE A 20 -4.73 -15.39 -1.05
CA PHE A 20 -5.23 -16.31 -0.04
C PHE A 20 -6.43 -17.06 -0.57
N ARG A 21 -6.53 -18.35 -0.25
CA ARG A 21 -7.78 -19.11 -0.39
C ARG A 21 -8.84 -18.44 0.49
N LEU A 22 -10.03 -18.27 -0.07
CA LEU A 22 -11.19 -17.83 0.68
C LEU A 22 -11.62 -18.95 1.63
N GLU A 23 -11.87 -18.58 2.87
CA GLU A 23 -12.40 -19.46 3.89
C GLU A 23 -13.90 -19.20 4.04
N GLU A 24 -14.69 -20.23 4.32
CA GLU A 24 -16.13 -20.10 4.56
C GLU A 24 -16.41 -19.40 5.90
N ASP A 25 -15.56 -19.65 6.90
CA ASP A 25 -15.62 -18.98 8.21
C ASP A 25 -14.91 -17.62 8.15
N ASN A 26 -15.68 -16.55 8.39
CA ASN A 26 -15.19 -15.18 8.36
C ASN A 26 -14.26 -14.83 9.53
N GLN A 27 -14.18 -15.67 10.57
CA GLN A 27 -13.25 -15.51 11.68
C GLN A 27 -11.83 -15.92 11.29
N LEU A 28 -11.69 -16.79 10.29
CA LEU A 28 -10.39 -17.17 9.76
C LEU A 28 -9.80 -16.02 8.96
N LYS A 29 -8.64 -15.52 9.40
CA LYS A 29 -7.91 -14.41 8.79
C LYS A 29 -6.55 -14.88 8.25
N PRO A 30 -6.51 -15.73 7.20
CA PRO A 30 -5.26 -16.30 6.69
C PRO A 30 -4.26 -15.22 6.27
N GLY A 31 -4.73 -14.08 5.74
CA GLY A 31 -3.86 -12.96 5.40
C GLY A 31 -3.15 -12.33 6.59
N PHE A 32 -3.84 -12.14 7.70
CA PHE A 32 -3.23 -11.61 8.92
C PHE A 32 -2.16 -12.54 9.47
N VAL A 33 -2.48 -13.84 9.56
CA VAL A 33 -1.54 -14.84 10.07
C VAL A 33 -0.32 -14.95 9.16
N ALA A 34 -0.52 -14.96 7.84
CA ALA A 34 0.58 -15.02 6.89
C ALA A 34 1.53 -13.82 7.02
N HIS A 35 1.01 -12.60 7.11
CA HIS A 35 1.85 -11.41 7.29
C HIS A 35 2.54 -11.38 8.66
N ALA A 36 1.87 -11.80 9.74
CA ALA A 36 2.50 -11.90 11.06
C ALA A 36 3.66 -12.90 11.07
N LEU A 37 3.47 -14.06 10.42
CA LEU A 37 4.53 -15.05 10.26
C LEU A 37 5.67 -14.53 9.37
N ALA A 38 5.37 -13.78 8.31
CA ALA A 38 6.39 -13.16 7.47
C ALA A 38 7.21 -12.12 8.23
N ILE A 39 6.57 -11.27 9.03
CA ILE A 39 7.25 -10.29 9.89
C ILE A 39 8.23 -11.01 10.81
N LYS A 40 7.76 -12.05 11.51
CA LYS A 40 8.62 -12.87 12.39
C LYS A 40 9.79 -13.50 11.62
N HIS A 41 9.50 -14.13 10.49
CA HIS A 41 10.51 -14.81 9.67
C HIS A 41 11.62 -13.87 9.21
N TYR A 42 11.27 -12.68 8.71
CA TYR A 42 12.28 -11.72 8.25
C TYR A 42 13.03 -11.04 9.39
N ALA A 43 12.38 -10.80 10.53
CA ALA A 43 13.06 -10.34 11.74
C ALA A 43 14.10 -11.35 12.24
N GLU A 44 13.74 -12.65 12.27
CA GLU A 44 14.66 -13.74 12.62
C GLU A 44 15.81 -13.89 11.60
N ALA A 45 15.56 -13.56 10.33
CA ALA A 45 16.57 -13.49 9.28
C ALA A 45 17.43 -12.21 9.32
N GLY A 46 17.22 -11.31 10.29
CA GLY A 46 18.01 -10.10 10.50
C GLY A 46 17.65 -8.92 9.60
N LEU A 47 16.49 -8.94 8.95
CA LEU A 47 16.00 -7.80 8.17
C LEU A 47 15.45 -6.72 9.10
N SER A 48 15.64 -5.46 8.72
CA SER A 48 15.27 -4.30 9.54
C SER A 48 13.79 -3.95 9.48
N ALA A 49 13.09 -4.34 8.40
CA ALA A 49 11.69 -4.02 8.22
C ALA A 49 10.95 -5.00 7.31
N TYR A 50 9.64 -5.12 7.54
CA TYR A 50 8.67 -5.72 6.64
C TYR A 50 7.66 -4.65 6.19
N ASP A 51 7.79 -4.22 4.95
CA ASP A 51 7.04 -3.13 4.34
C ASP A 51 5.81 -3.69 3.60
N LEU A 52 4.62 -3.20 3.96
CA LEU A 52 3.36 -3.58 3.31
C LEU A 52 3.08 -2.77 2.04
N LEU A 53 4.02 -1.91 1.64
CA LEU A 53 3.98 -1.00 0.51
C LEU A 53 2.79 -0.02 0.55
N ALA A 54 2.71 0.83 -0.47
CA ALA A 54 1.68 1.84 -0.61
C ALA A 54 0.26 1.26 -0.67
N GLY A 55 -0.71 2.13 -0.38
CA GLY A 55 -2.14 1.79 -0.37
C GLY A 55 -2.65 1.57 1.04
N ASP A 56 -3.80 2.18 1.32
CA ASP A 56 -4.44 2.10 2.61
C ASP A 56 -5.34 0.87 2.71
N ALA A 57 -5.18 0.10 3.79
CA ALA A 57 -6.02 -1.06 4.07
C ALA A 57 -6.11 -1.33 5.58
N PRO A 58 -7.28 -1.75 6.11
CA PRO A 58 -7.48 -1.98 7.54
C PRO A 58 -6.46 -2.93 8.18
N TYR A 59 -5.99 -3.96 7.45
CA TYR A 59 -5.02 -4.91 7.98
C TYR A 59 -3.61 -4.31 8.12
N LYS A 60 -3.23 -3.38 7.23
CA LYS A 60 -1.93 -2.70 7.31
C LYS A 60 -1.84 -1.85 8.57
N ARG A 61 -2.91 -1.09 8.88
CA ARG A 61 -3.01 -0.29 10.11
C ARG A 61 -2.91 -1.10 11.39
N ARG A 62 -3.32 -2.37 11.37
CA ARG A 62 -3.24 -3.26 12.53
C ARG A 62 -1.90 -3.96 12.67
N LEU A 63 -1.14 -4.10 11.58
CA LEU A 63 0.13 -4.82 11.55
C LEU A 63 1.36 -3.91 11.53
N ALA A 64 1.22 -2.68 11.02
CA ALA A 64 2.29 -1.71 10.90
C ALA A 64 2.12 -0.58 11.93
N SER A 65 3.24 -0.08 12.42
CA SER A 65 3.30 0.97 13.44
C SER A 65 3.17 2.39 12.86
N GLU A 66 3.84 2.68 11.75
CA GLU A 66 3.79 3.98 11.08
C GLU A 66 4.12 3.81 9.59
N GLY A 67 3.43 4.58 8.72
CA GLY A 67 3.60 4.50 7.27
C GLY A 67 4.37 5.69 6.72
N GLU A 68 5.15 5.47 5.66
CA GLU A 68 5.76 6.56 4.90
C GLU A 68 4.72 7.33 4.07
N SER A 69 4.88 8.65 3.98
CA SER A 69 4.00 9.50 3.17
C SER A 69 4.44 9.50 1.71
N PHE A 70 3.61 8.95 0.83
CA PHE A 70 3.85 8.97 -0.62
C PHE A 70 3.25 10.24 -1.25
N SER A 71 4.08 10.99 -1.97
CA SER A 71 3.64 12.12 -2.79
C SER A 71 3.73 11.79 -4.28
N THR A 72 2.67 12.06 -5.03
CA THR A 72 2.68 11.90 -6.49
C THR A 72 3.16 13.19 -7.14
N LEU A 73 4.32 13.14 -7.79
CA LEU A 73 4.82 14.22 -8.64
C LEU A 73 4.50 13.92 -10.09
N VAL A 74 3.89 14.88 -10.79
CA VAL A 74 3.66 14.77 -12.24
C VAL A 74 4.44 15.84 -12.97
N LEU A 75 5.36 15.41 -13.84
CA LEU A 75 6.14 16.29 -14.70
C LEU A 75 5.48 16.35 -16.09
N GLU A 76 5.23 17.56 -16.58
CA GLU A 76 4.71 17.77 -17.93
C GLU A 76 5.59 18.78 -18.69
N ARG A 77 5.85 18.49 -19.96
CA ARG A 77 6.46 19.47 -20.88
C ARG A 77 5.48 20.64 -21.07
N ARG A 78 5.99 21.87 -21.14
CA ARG A 78 5.19 23.09 -21.38
C ARG A 78 4.66 23.13 -22.83
N ASP A 79 3.68 22.27 -23.11
CA ASP A 79 2.99 22.20 -24.40
C ASP A 79 1.69 23.00 -24.31
N GLY A 80 1.81 24.31 -24.05
CA GLY A 80 0.74 25.32 -24.13
C GLY A 80 -0.66 24.90 -23.66
N VAL A 81 -1.67 25.14 -24.52
CA VAL A 81 -3.11 25.02 -24.24
C VAL A 81 -3.53 23.59 -23.84
N ARG A 82 -2.83 22.56 -24.33
CA ARG A 82 -3.13 21.15 -23.99
C ARG A 82 -2.75 20.81 -22.55
N ALA A 83 -1.63 21.36 -22.07
CA ALA A 83 -1.23 21.21 -20.67
C ALA A 83 -2.25 21.89 -19.74
N LEU A 84 -2.74 23.09 -20.09
CA LEU A 84 -3.77 23.79 -19.33
C LEU A 84 -5.08 23.00 -19.26
N ALA A 85 -5.55 22.47 -20.40
CA ALA A 85 -6.77 21.67 -20.46
C ALA A 85 -6.68 20.40 -19.59
N ARG A 86 -5.55 19.68 -19.63
CA ARG A 86 -5.31 18.52 -18.75
C ARG A 86 -5.26 18.91 -17.28
N HIS A 87 -4.63 20.05 -16.96
CA HIS A 87 -4.55 20.53 -15.59
C HIS A 87 -5.93 20.91 -15.03
N ALA A 88 -6.75 21.60 -15.83
CA ALA A 88 -8.14 21.92 -15.49
C ALA A 88 -8.98 20.64 -15.30
N ALA A 89 -8.88 19.67 -16.22
CA ALA A 89 -9.58 18.40 -16.10
C ALA A 89 -9.16 17.60 -14.86
N ARG A 90 -7.86 17.57 -14.52
CA ARG A 90 -7.37 16.92 -13.30
C ARG A 90 -7.86 17.62 -12.03
N ARG A 91 -7.89 18.95 -12.00
CA ARG A 91 -8.43 19.72 -10.87
C ARG A 91 -9.92 19.50 -10.71
N LEU A 92 -10.68 19.48 -11.81
CA LEU A 92 -12.11 19.17 -11.78
C LEU A 92 -12.34 17.75 -11.30
N LYS A 93 -11.58 16.77 -11.81
CA LYS A 93 -11.63 15.38 -11.32
C LYS A 93 -11.29 15.30 -9.84
N ALA A 94 -10.26 15.99 -9.36
CA ALA A 94 -9.89 16.01 -7.95
C ALA A 94 -10.97 16.67 -7.07
N ALA A 95 -11.68 17.69 -7.57
CA ALA A 95 -12.79 18.33 -6.88
C ALA A 95 -14.09 17.50 -6.90
N LEU A 96 -14.30 16.70 -7.95
CA LEU A 96 -15.46 15.81 -8.11
C LEU A 96 -15.25 14.43 -7.48
N THR A 97 -13.99 14.02 -7.27
CA THR A 97 -13.70 12.83 -6.48
C THR A 97 -13.99 13.21 -5.03
N PRO A 98 -14.96 12.58 -4.36
CA PRO A 98 -15.16 12.82 -2.94
C PRO A 98 -13.81 12.56 -2.25
N ALA A 99 -13.42 13.44 -1.33
CA ALA A 99 -12.27 13.20 -0.47
C ALA A 99 -12.49 11.86 0.23
N ALA A 100 -11.86 10.80 -0.28
CA ALA A 100 -11.76 9.52 0.40
C ALA A 100 -10.82 9.75 1.59
N GLU A 101 -11.44 10.21 2.67
CA GLU A 101 -11.05 10.11 4.07
C GLU A 101 -9.62 10.54 4.42
N THR A 102 -9.42 11.86 4.45
CA THR A 102 -8.65 12.48 5.54
C THR A 102 -9.52 12.47 6.81
N ARG A 103 -9.39 11.45 7.67
CA ARG A 103 -9.78 11.48 9.09
C ARG A 103 -8.84 10.51 9.82
N GLN A 104 -7.76 10.93 10.50
CA GLN A 104 -7.74 11.64 11.78
C GLN A 104 -8.86 11.18 12.73
N THR A 105 -8.59 10.09 13.45
CA THR A 105 -8.71 9.94 14.92
C THR A 105 -7.98 8.67 15.33
#